data_AF-A0A926VYW9-F1
#
_entry.id   AF-A0A926VYW9-F1
#
_cell.length_a   1.000
_cell.length_b   1.000
_cell.length_c   1.000
_cell.angle_alpha   90.00
_cell.angle_beta   90.00
_cell.angle_gamma   90.00
#
_symmetry.space_group_name_H-M   'P 1'
#
loop_
_entity.id
_entity.type
_entity.pdbx_description
1 polymer ?
#
loop_
_entity_poly.entity_id
_entity_poly.type
_entity_poly.pdbx_seq_one_letter_code
_entity_poly.pdbx_strand_id
1 'polypeptide(L)' 'MDALRTWKGIKSPEAVFVAACKEGRKPEVQHAKSGAIAWFEWARRQRIVIAMSGETVYTPDGEAVAVAEMMRRYPVQE' A
#
# COMPACT_ATOMS: atom_id res chain seq x y z
N MET A 1 47.37 -2.91 15.79
CA MET A 1 46.51 -2.09 16.67
C MET A 1 46.11 -0.91 15.80
N ASP A 2 44.91 -0.76 15.22
CA ASP A 2 43.55 -1.13 15.59
C ASP A 2 42.74 -1.27 14.28
N ALA A 3 42.17 -2.43 14.00
CA ALA A 3 41.20 -2.61 12.90
C ALA A 3 40.14 -3.69 13.22
N LEU A 4 39.87 -3.92 14.51
CA LEU A 4 39.01 -5.01 14.98
C LEU A 4 37.99 -4.58 16.05
N ARG A 5 37.63 -3.29 16.12
CA ARG A 5 36.86 -2.74 17.25
C ARG A 5 35.48 -2.18 16.96
N THR A 6 34.83 -2.58 15.86
CA THR A 6 33.46 -2.07 15.57
C THR A 6 32.43 -3.11 15.14
N TRP A 7 32.77 -4.41 15.12
CA TRP A 7 31.86 -5.47 14.69
C TRP A 7 31.49 -6.44 15.82
N LYS A 8 31.20 -5.90 17.00
CA LYS A 8 30.72 -6.70 18.14
C LYS A 8 29.60 -5.97 18.86
N GLY A 9 28.49 -5.73 18.16
CA GLY A 9 27.39 -4.95 18.73
C GLY A 9 26.02 -5.09 18.07
N ILE A 10 25.79 -6.02 17.15
CA ILE A 10 24.43 -6.30 16.65
C ILE A 10 24.06 -7.74 17.04
N LYS A 11 23.73 -7.92 18.32
CA LYS A 11 23.08 -9.12 18.85
C LYS A 11 21.57 -8.87 18.90
N SER A 12 20.89 -8.89 17.76
CA SER A 12 19.53 -9.45 17.66
C SER A 12 19.06 -9.31 16.20
N PRO A 13 18.58 -10.38 15.54
CA PRO A 13 17.94 -10.28 14.23
C PRO A 13 16.74 -9.31 14.22
N GLU A 14 16.17 -9.06 15.41
CA GLU A 14 15.08 -8.13 15.69
C GLU A 14 15.48 -6.66 15.47
N ALA A 15 16.72 -6.30 15.82
CA ALA A 15 17.22 -4.93 15.73
C ALA A 15 17.50 -4.50 14.28
N VAL A 16 17.86 -5.46 13.41
CA VAL A 16 18.03 -5.23 11.97
C VAL A 16 16.66 -4.97 11.31
N PHE A 17 15.62 -5.66 11.77
CA PHE A 17 14.24 -5.45 11.29
C PHE A 17 13.70 -4.05 11.64
N VAL A 18 13.96 -3.55 12.85
CA VAL A 18 13.53 -2.21 13.27
C VAL A 18 14.31 -1.12 12.54
N ALA A 19 15.61 -1.31 12.28
CA ALA A 19 16.41 -0.35 11.52
C ALA A 19 15.94 -0.22 10.05
N ALA A 20 15.60 -1.34 9.40
CA ALA A 20 15.00 -1.32 8.05
C ALA A 20 13.62 -0.64 8.01
N CYS A 21 12.89 -0.64 9.13
CA CYS A 21 11.58 0.01 9.21
C CYS A 21 11.69 1.52 9.51
N LYS A 22 12.80 1.98 10.12
CA LYS A 22 13.05 3.40 10.43
C LYS A 22 13.64 4.19 9.26
N GLU A 23 14.32 3.50 8.34
CA GLU A 23 14.76 4.02 7.03
C GLU A 23 13.75 3.71 5.92
N GLY A 24 12.49 3.46 6.30
CA GLY A 24 11.40 3.26 5.36
C GLY A 24 11.02 4.59 4.69
N ARG A 25 11.70 4.94 3.60
CA ARG A 25 11.15 5.81 2.56
C ARG A 25 9.77 5.25 2.15
N LYS A 26 8.68 5.75 2.72
CA LYS A 26 7.30 5.43 2.31
C LYS A 26 6.37 6.65 2.27
N PRO A 27 6.69 7.74 1.54
CA PRO A 27 5.64 8.67 1.13
C PRO A 27 4.78 8.05 0.01
N GLU A 28 5.37 7.26 -0.89
CA GLU A 28 4.69 6.86 -2.14
C GLU A 28 3.62 5.77 -1.95
N VAL A 29 3.90 4.73 -1.15
CA VAL A 29 2.94 3.63 -0.91
C VAL A 29 1.74 4.09 -0.07
N GLN A 30 1.93 5.03 0.87
CA GLN A 30 0.81 5.57 1.65
C GLN A 30 -0.06 6.52 0.82
N HIS A 31 0.56 7.33 -0.05
CA HIS A 31 -0.18 8.23 -0.94
C HIS A 31 -1.00 7.44 -1.99
N ALA A 32 -0.41 6.39 -2.57
CA ALA A 32 -1.12 5.49 -3.49
C ALA A 32 -2.34 4.82 -2.82
N LYS A 33 -2.20 4.40 -1.56
CA LYS A 33 -3.33 3.89 -0.77
C LYS A 33 -4.40 4.94 -0.50
N SER A 34 -4.02 6.19 -0.24
CA SER A 34 -4.97 7.29 -0.04
C SER A 34 -5.81 7.56 -1.29
N GLY A 35 -5.20 7.55 -2.48
CA GLY A 35 -5.91 7.74 -3.75
C GLY A 35 -6.88 6.59 -4.06
N ALA A 36 -6.46 5.34 -3.82
CA ALA A 36 -7.32 4.17 -4.00
C ALA A 36 -8.55 4.18 -3.09
N ILE A 37 -8.41 4.62 -1.84
CA ILE A 37 -9.52 4.73 -0.88
C ILE A 37 -10.52 5.81 -1.32
N ALA A 38 -10.03 7.01 -1.66
CA ALA A 38 -10.90 8.09 -2.13
C ALA A 38 -11.68 7.69 -3.39
N TRP A 39 -11.02 7.03 -4.33
CA TRP A 39 -11.67 6.49 -5.51
C TRP A 39 -12.72 5.42 -5.14
N PHE A 40 -12.41 4.51 -4.22
CA PHE A 40 -13.35 3.47 -3.79
C PHE A 40 -14.62 4.06 -3.19
N GLU A 41 -14.51 5.08 -2.34
CA GLU A 41 -15.68 5.72 -1.75
C GLU A 41 -16.58 6.36 -2.81
N TRP A 42 -15.98 7.07 -3.77
CA TRP A 42 -16.71 7.61 -4.92
C TRP A 42 -17.36 6.49 -5.74
N ALA A 43 -16.59 5.47 -6.13
CA ALA A 43 -17.06 4.37 -6.98
C ALA A 43 -18.18 3.58 -6.29
N ARG A 44 -18.13 3.41 -4.97
CA ARG A 44 -19.18 2.78 -4.17
C ARG A 44 -20.47 3.62 -4.16
N ARG A 45 -20.37 4.96 -4.08
CA ARG A 45 -21.55 5.86 -4.19
C ARG A 45 -22.21 5.77 -5.57
N GLN A 46 -21.40 5.62 -6.62
CA GLN A 46 -21.87 5.40 -7.99
C GLN A 46 -22.34 3.95 -8.26
N ARG A 47 -22.27 3.05 -7.25
CA ARG A 47 -22.57 1.62 -7.36
C ARG A 47 -21.75 0.88 -8.42
N ILE A 48 -20.54 1.35 -8.71
CA ILE A 48 -19.59 0.71 -9.64
C ILE A 48 -18.90 -0.48 -8.95
N VAL A 49 -18.68 -0.39 -7.63
CA VAL A 49 -18.07 -1.44 -6.80
C VAL A 49 -18.85 -1.61 -5.49
N ILE A 50 -18.81 -2.81 -4.93
CA ILE A 50 -19.48 -3.16 -3.67
C ILE A 50 -18.51 -3.36 -2.50
N ALA A 51 -17.29 -3.80 -2.78
CA ALA A 51 -16.27 -4.09 -1.77
C ALA A 51 -14.86 -3.95 -2.37
N MET A 52 -13.86 -3.80 -1.50
CA MET A 52 -12.44 -3.77 -1.84
C MET A 52 -11.66 -4.61 -0.83
N SER A 53 -10.67 -5.36 -1.31
CA SER A 53 -9.68 -6.05 -0.49
C SER A 53 -8.29 -5.86 -1.10
N GLY A 54 -7.40 -5.16 -0.39
CA GLY A 54 -6.07 -4.82 -0.90
C GLY A 54 -6.15 -4.01 -2.19
N GLU A 55 -5.63 -4.60 -3.29
CA GLU A 55 -5.60 -3.99 -4.62
C GLU A 55 -6.67 -4.56 -5.56
N THR A 56 -7.69 -5.22 -5.01
CA THR A 56 -8.82 -5.80 -5.77
C THR A 56 -10.15 -5.19 -5.31
N VAL A 57 -11.03 -4.90 -6.26
CA VAL A 57 -12.42 -4.49 -6.03
C VAL A 57 -13.39 -5.53 -6.57
N TYR A 58 -14.57 -5.57 -5.97
CA TYR A 58 -15.66 -6.45 -6.37
C TYR A 58 -16.78 -5.63 -6.99
N THR A 59 -17.23 -6.01 -8.20
CA THR A 59 -18.35 -5.38 -8.89
C THR A 59 -19.69 -5.90 -8.37
N PRO A 60 -20.81 -5.19 -8.62
CA PRO A 60 -22.15 -5.69 -8.30
C PRO A 60 -22.48 -7.05 -8.97
N ASP A 61 -21.88 -7.30 -10.14
CA ASP A 61 -22.01 -8.56 -10.88
C ASP A 61 -21.17 -9.71 -10.28
N GLY A 62 -20.39 -9.43 -9.24
CA GLY A 62 -19.57 -10.43 -8.54
C GLY A 62 -18.18 -10.62 -9.15
N GLU A 63 -17.75 -9.75 -10.07
CA GLU A 63 -16.41 -9.84 -10.66
C GLU A 63 -15.36 -9.24 -9.72
N ALA A 64 -14.20 -9.91 -9.64
CA ALA A 64 -13.03 -9.41 -8.91
C ALA A 64 -12.04 -8.77 -9.91
N VAL A 65 -11.79 -7.48 -9.78
CA VAL A 65 -10.99 -6.69 -10.73
C VAL A 65 -9.92 -5.87 -9.99
N ALA A 66 -8.75 -5.69 -10.61
CA ALA A 66 -7.70 -4.86 -10.04
C ALA A 66 -8.12 -3.38 -9.92
N VAL A 67 -7.79 -2.75 -8.78
CA VAL A 67 -8.13 -1.35 -8.50
C VAL A 67 -7.57 -0.41 -9.57
N ALA A 68 -6.30 -0.58 -9.95
CA ALA A 68 -5.66 0.26 -10.96
C ALA A 68 -6.39 0.17 -12.33
N GLU A 69 -6.90 -1.00 -12.68
CA GLU A 69 -7.65 -1.19 -13.91
C GLU A 69 -9.01 -0.46 -13.85
N MET A 70 -9.72 -0.61 -12.73
CA MET A 70 -11.01 0.05 -12.52
C MET A 70 -10.88 1.57 -12.41
N MET A 71 -9.81 2.08 -11.80
CA MET A 71 -9.50 3.51 -11.76
C MET A 71 -9.25 4.11 -13.15
N ARG A 72 -8.66 3.32 -14.07
CA ARG A 72 -8.46 3.74 -15.46
C ARG A 72 -9.77 3.72 -16.27
N ARG A 73 -10.66 2.76 -15.99
CA ARG A 73 -12.00 2.68 -16.62
C ARG A 73 -12.95 3.76 -16.11
N TYR A 74 -12.89 4.06 -14.82
CA TYR A 74 -13.77 4.98 -14.12
C TYR A 74 -12.94 6.01 -13.35
N PRO A 75 -12.37 7.02 -14.01
CA PRO A 75 -11.67 8.10 -13.31
C PRO A 75 -12.65 8.87 -12.42
N VAL A 76 -12.17 9.35 -11.26
CA VAL A 76 -12.99 10.19 -10.38
C VAL A 76 -13.39 11.46 -11.14
N GLN A 77 -14.68 11.79 -11.10
CA GLN A 77 -15.21 13.04 -11.65
C GLN A 77 -15.57 13.92 -10.44
N GLU A 78 -14.95 15.11 -10.39
CA GLU A 78 -15.17 16.14 -9.37
C GLU A 78 -16.57 16.75 -9.43
#